data_AF-A0A0H3ZR98-F1
#
_entry.id   AF-A0A0H3ZR98-F1
#
_cell.length_a   1.000
_cell.length_b   1.000
_cell.length_c   1.000
_cell.angle_alpha   90.00
_cell.angle_beta   90.00
_cell.angle_gamma   90.00
#
_symmetry.space_group_name_H-M   'P 1'
#
loop_
_entity.id
_entity.type
_entity.pdbx_description
1 polymer ?
#
loop_
_entity_poly.entity_id
_entity_poly.type
_entity_poly.pdbx_seq_one_letter_code
_entity_poly.pdbx_strand_id
1 'polypeptide(L)' 'MVSKVPRLDAYGNTIIDNGILELMSRKPKAELFSVIPKGDKIKPSAIKDQKKAS' A
#
# COMPACT_ATOMS: atom_id res chain seq x y z
N MET A 1 9.05 4.37 -7.52
CA MET A 1 9.64 4.82 -6.23
C MET A 1 9.04 3.98 -5.11
N VAL A 2 9.80 3.61 -4.08
CA VAL A 2 9.31 2.76 -2.97
C VAL A 2 9.54 3.50 -1.65
N SER A 3 8.57 3.46 -0.74
CA SER A 3 8.72 4.06 0.60
C SER A 3 9.77 3.29 1.40
N LYS A 4 10.65 4.02 2.09
CA LYS A 4 11.70 3.43 2.95
C LYS A 4 11.18 2.98 4.31
N VAL A 5 10.07 3.57 4.74
CA VAL A 5 9.45 3.30 6.03
C VAL A 5 8.17 2.50 5.79
N PRO A 6 8.09 1.25 6.28
CA PRO A 6 6.85 0.50 6.27
C PRO A 6 5.86 1.04 7.30
N ARG A 7 4.57 0.92 7.03
CA ARG A 7 3.48 1.34 7.93
C ARG A 7 2.55 0.18 8.27
N LEU A 8 1.98 0.19 9.48
CA LEU A 8 0.97 -0.78 9.88
C LEU A 8 -0.42 -0.32 9.43
N ASP A 9 -1.25 -1.25 8.95
CA ASP A 9 -2.68 -1.00 8.75
C ASP A 9 -3.51 -1.49 9.96
N ALA A 10 -4.82 -1.22 9.91
CA ALA A 10 -5.76 -1.62 10.97
C ALA A 10 -5.96 -3.14 11.10
N TYR A 11 -5.48 -3.91 10.13
CA TYR A 11 -5.59 -5.36 10.06
C TYR A 11 -4.29 -6.07 10.45
N GLY A 12 -3.25 -5.30 10.84
CA GLY A 12 -1.94 -5.83 11.21
C GLY A 12 -1.03 -6.15 10.02
N ASN A 13 -1.38 -5.73 8.80
CA ASN A 13 -0.49 -5.81 7.66
C ASN A 13 0.64 -4.78 7.79
N THR A 14 1.85 -5.20 7.42
CA THR A 14 2.97 -4.28 7.17
C THR A 14 2.94 -3.87 5.70
N ILE A 15 2.64 -2.59 5.46
CA ILE A 15 2.46 -2.02 4.13
C ILE A 15 3.69 -1.23 3.71
N ILE A 16 4.13 -1.43 2.46
CA ILE A 16 5.15 -0.63 1.76
C ILE A 16 4.48 0.04 0.56
N ASP A 17 4.64 1.36 0.44
CA ASP A 17 3.97 2.13 -0.60
C ASP A 17 4.87 2.29 -1.84
N ASN A 18 4.33 1.93 -3.00
CA ASN A 18 5.01 2.09 -4.29
C ASN A 18 4.45 3.29 -5.04
N GLY A 19 5.24 4.35 -5.19
CA GLY A 19 4.93 5.50 -6.03
C GLY A 19 5.19 5.21 -7.51
N ILE A 20 4.16 5.39 -8.33
CA ILE A 20 4.21 5.40 -9.79
C ILE A 20 4.42 6.83 -10.25
N LEU A 21 5.41 7.04 -11.10
CA LEU A 21 5.74 8.35 -11.64
C LEU A 21 5.35 8.40 -13.12
N GLU A 22 4.86 9.54 -13.58
CA GLU A 22 4.55 9.79 -14.99
C GLU A 22 5.25 11.07 -15.47
N LEU A 23 5.55 11.13 -16.77
CA LEU A 23 6.09 12.32 -17.43
C LEU A 23 4.98 13.08 -18.12
N MET A 24 4.80 14.34 -17.75
CA MET A 24 3.80 15.20 -18.39
C MET A 24 4.37 15.88 -19.64
N SER A 25 3.55 15.99 -20.70
CA SER A 25 3.94 16.60 -21.97
C SER A 25 4.40 18.07 -21.83
N ARG A 26 3.72 18.86 -20.98
CA ARG A 26 4.03 20.29 -20.77
C ARG A 26 5.36 20.53 -20.04
N LYS A 27 5.76 19.61 -19.16
CA LYS A 27 7.00 19.68 -18.37
C LYS A 27 7.48 18.24 -18.13
N PRO A 28 8.51 17.77 -18.85
CA PRO A 28 9.01 16.41 -18.71
C PRO A 28 9.79 16.27 -17.39
N LYS A 29 9.04 16.16 -16.29
CA LYS A 29 9.53 15.85 -14.94
C LYS A 29 8.80 14.61 -14.46
N ALA A 30 9.53 13.72 -13.78
CA ALA A 30 8.93 12.54 -13.18
C ALA A 30 8.10 13.00 -11.97
N GLU A 31 6.80 13.15 -12.20
CA GLU A 31 5.84 13.60 -11.20
C GLU A 31 5.07 12.40 -10.65
N LEU A 32 4.71 12.45 -9.37
CA LEU A 32 3.96 11.37 -8.74
C LEU A 32 2.56 11.30 -9.34
N PHE A 33 2.25 10.18 -9.97
CA PHE A 33 0.94 9.92 -10.58
C PHE A 33 0.03 9.15 -9.62
N SER A 34 0.52 8.06 -9.04
CA SER A 34 -0.25 7.24 -8.11
C SER A 34 0.62 6.55 -7.07
N VAL A 35 -0.01 6.06 -6.00
CA VAL A 35 0.64 5.29 -4.95
C VAL A 35 -0.12 3.97 -4.79
N ILE A 36 0.61 2.86 -4.88
CA ILE A 36 0.06 1.51 -4.75
C ILE A 36 0.59 0.90 -3.46
N PRO A 37 -0.28 0.64 -2.45
CA PRO A 37 0.14 -0.07 -1.26
C PRO A 37 0.43 -1.55 -1.59
N LYS A 38 1.53 -2.08 -1.08
CA LYS A 38 1.91 -3.49 -1.17
C LYS A 38 2.07 -4.07 0.23
N GLY A 39 1.80 -5.36 0.40
CA GLY A 39 1.89 -6.03 1.70
C GLY A 39 0.54 -6.29 2.38
N ASP A 40 -0.59 -5.96 1.74
CA ASP A 40 -1.93 -6.44 2.07
C ASP A 40 -1.96 -7.97 1.91
N LYS A 41 -1.89 -8.70 3.02
CA LYS A 41 -2.03 -10.16 3.06
C LYS A 41 -3.21 -10.59 3.92
N ILE A 42 -3.45 -9.89 5.02
CA ILE A 42 -4.56 -10.09 5.95
C ILE A 42 -5.77 -9.36 5.40
N LYS A 43 -6.74 -10.14 4.93
CA LYS A 43 -8.01 -9.64 4.43
C LYS A 43 -9.07 -9.61 5.55
N PRO A 44 -10.09 -8.75 5.45
CA PRO A 44 -11.13 -8.63 6.48
C PRO A 44 -11.85 -9.95 6.81
N SER A 45 -11.99 -10.87 5.85
CA SER A 45 -12.60 -12.19 6.10
C SER A 45 -11.78 -13.03 7.09
N ALA A 46 -10.45 -13.00 6.99
CA ALA A 46 -9.56 -13.77 7.86
C ALA A 46 -9.68 -13.37 9.34
N ILE A 47 -10.06 -12.13 9.64
CA ILE A 47 -10.25 -11.64 11.02
C ILE A 47 -11.59 -12.10 11.59
N LYS A 48 -12.63 -12.23 10.76
CA LYS A 48 -13.93 -12.73 11.20
C LYS A 48 -13.83 -14.19 11.67
N ASP A 49 -13.01 -14.98 10.99
CA ASP A 49 -12.81 -16.39 11.31
C ASP A 49 -12.01 -16.59 12.62
N GLN A 50 -11.05 -15.70 12.91
CA GLN A 50 -10.29 -15.73 14.16
C GLN A 50 -11.10 -15.28 15.38
N LYS A 51 -11.93 -14.25 15.25
CA LYS A 51 -12.83 -13.79 16.34
C LYS A 51 -13.97 -14.76 16.66
N LYS A 52 -14.27 -15.72 15.76
CA LYS A 52 -15.30 -16.74 15.98
C LYS A 52 -14.74 -17.97 16.72
N ALA A 53 -13.42 -18.13 16.74
CA ALA A 53 -12.72 -19.23 17.38
C ALA A 53 -12.21 -18.89 18.81
N SER A 54 -12.47 -17.67 19.29
CA SER A 54 -12.16 -17.15 20.63
C SER A 54 -13.45 -16.82 21.38
#